data_AF-A0A0C5HCL9-F1
#
_entry.id   AF-A0A0C5HCL9-F1
#
_cell.length_a   1.000
_cell.length_b   1.000
_cell.length_c   1.000
_cell.angle_alpha   90.00
_cell.angle_beta   90.00
_cell.angle_gamma   90.00
#
_symmetry.space_group_name_H-M   'P 1'
#
loop_
_entity.id
_entity.type
_entity.pdbx_description
1 polymer ?
#
loop_
_entity_poly.entity_id
_entity_poly.type
_entity_poly.pdbx_seq_one_letter_code
_entity_poly.pdbx_strand_id
1 'polypeptide(L)'
;MGATSLLNAKRKCSIDVETYNRRAEGLSRTKQRIVRDKAMIFSGEQTHKLVSKIKNHKPQVLFDDRVYDDLKRRLMPCEHVLKQGKAVSLDDKQAKLAVSCVGKEKIKGVAGCGKTTIIAQRAVNAHERHKERVLIVTFNITLKNLIKDRISDILGYRDEQNFAVTNYHQFYNSQINASGQDISDLIARFSLDGLYKKDCFQNYQLTRYQTILVDEVQDFESEWVKILRDNFLSSEGEMVLFGDESQNIYERDDKRAAVIAQGFGSWKKLKRSYRTSLESPLNQVFKDYQSKYLIEKYSDSELIETVPIQQGFTFEILEFHQCSGDWENKSFELIQKTIRVNNFNPNDVVILSSNIYLVRKLVQKFNEIEKTHCMFETYQELHQMIKVYDSKVSLEQLKSMSEDELHQYVYKNKELRSDMERARRIKKNHFYANSGLIKLSTVHSFKGLESKTVFYLMDQKDTPEIVYTSITRSVENLIVLDVSNESPYSEFFSSSM
;
A
#
# COMPACT_ATOMS: atom_id res chain seq x y z
N MET A 1 43.96 -34.24 31.34
CA MET A 1 44.44 -35.44 30.60
C MET A 1 44.52 -35.08 29.12
N GLY A 2 45.71 -35.11 28.52
CA GLY A 2 45.88 -34.90 27.08
C GLY A 2 45.35 -36.08 26.25
N ALA A 3 45.09 -35.87 24.95
CA ALA A 3 44.51 -36.88 24.07
C ALA A 3 45.25 -38.23 24.10
N THR A 4 46.58 -38.19 24.19
CA THR A 4 47.45 -39.37 24.29
C THR A 4 47.25 -40.15 25.60
N SER A 5 47.04 -39.44 26.71
CA SER A 5 46.74 -40.07 28.01
C SER A 5 45.35 -40.70 28.06
N LEU A 6 44.36 -40.10 27.38
CA LEU A 6 43.00 -40.62 27.29
C LEU A 6 42.92 -41.90 26.44
N LEU A 7 43.67 -41.94 25.34
CA LEU A 7 43.79 -43.11 24.47
C LEU A 7 44.48 -44.28 25.18
N ASN A 8 45.54 -44.00 25.94
CA ASN A 8 46.26 -45.00 26.73
C ASN A 8 45.40 -45.56 27.89
N ALA A 9 44.54 -44.74 28.49
CA ALA A 9 43.61 -45.19 29.53
C ALA A 9 42.51 -46.10 28.97
N LYS A 10 41.97 -45.83 27.78
CA LYS A 10 41.05 -46.75 27.08
C LYS A 10 41.72 -48.08 26.75
N ARG A 11 42.95 -48.06 26.23
CA ARG A 11 43.72 -49.27 25.89
C ARG A 11 44.02 -50.15 27.10
N LYS A 12 44.14 -49.56 28.30
CA LYS A 12 44.32 -50.28 29.57
C LYS A 12 43.00 -50.67 30.26
N CYS A 13 41.85 -50.52 29.59
CA CYS A 13 40.50 -50.75 30.12
C CYS A 13 40.20 -49.99 31.44
N SER A 14 40.90 -48.89 31.73
CA SER A 14 40.73 -48.14 32.97
C SER A 14 39.61 -47.09 32.93
N ILE A 15 38.92 -46.97 31.79
CA ILE A 15 37.78 -46.06 31.58
C ILE A 15 36.79 -46.76 30.64
N ASP A 16 35.50 -46.71 30.94
CA ASP A 16 34.46 -47.28 30.07
C ASP A 16 34.33 -46.48 28.75
N VAL A 17 33.69 -47.12 27.76
CA VAL A 17 33.57 -46.61 26.39
C VAL A 17 32.75 -45.31 26.35
N GLU A 18 31.73 -45.18 27.17
CA GLU A 18 30.84 -44.02 27.20
C GLU A 18 31.56 -42.80 27.79
N THR A 19 32.30 -42.98 28.88
CA THR A 19 33.13 -41.95 29.51
C THR A 19 34.30 -41.55 28.62
N TYR A 20 34.89 -42.48 27.86
CA TYR A 20 35.90 -42.16 26.84
C TYR A 20 35.31 -41.29 25.73
N ASN A 21 34.16 -41.67 25.16
CA ASN A 21 33.53 -40.94 24.06
C ASN A 21 33.15 -39.52 24.50
N ARG A 22 32.55 -39.37 25.68
CA ARG A 22 32.19 -38.06 26.24
C ARG A 22 33.40 -37.14 26.42
N ARG A 23 34.53 -37.67 26.92
CA ARG A 23 35.78 -36.91 27.08
C ARG A 23 36.47 -36.61 25.75
N ALA A 24 36.43 -37.54 24.79
CA ALA A 24 36.97 -37.35 23.45
C ALA A 24 36.18 -36.28 22.67
N GLU A 25 34.85 -36.30 22.77
CA GLU A 25 33.98 -35.24 22.23
C GLU A 25 34.26 -33.89 22.89
N GLY A 26 34.43 -33.84 24.22
CA GLY A 26 34.79 -32.62 24.94
C GLY A 26 36.13 -32.03 24.45
N LEU A 27 37.14 -32.87 24.23
CA LEU A 27 38.42 -32.45 23.66
C LEU A 27 38.29 -31.99 22.20
N SER A 28 37.45 -32.65 21.40
CA SER A 28 37.19 -32.26 20.00
C SER A 28 36.50 -30.89 19.92
N ARG A 29 35.47 -30.65 20.74
CA ARG A 29 34.79 -29.35 20.85
C ARG A 29 35.74 -28.24 21.32
N THR A 30 36.62 -28.55 22.27
CA THR A 30 37.63 -27.59 22.75
C THR A 30 38.64 -27.25 21.66
N LYS A 31 39.10 -28.24 20.89
CA LYS A 31 39.98 -28.04 19.72
C LYS A 31 39.29 -27.17 18.66
N GLN A 32 38.03 -27.44 18.34
CA GLN A 32 37.25 -26.64 17.39
C GLN A 32 37.07 -25.19 17.88
N ARG A 33 36.78 -24.98 19.17
CA ARG A 33 36.74 -23.64 19.77
C ARG A 33 38.06 -22.90 19.63
N ILE A 34 39.18 -23.53 20.00
CA ILE A 34 40.51 -22.90 19.90
C ILE A 34 40.89 -22.59 18.46
N VAL A 35 40.56 -23.47 17.50
CA VAL A 35 40.81 -23.23 16.07
C VAL A 35 39.95 -22.07 15.55
N ARG A 36 38.66 -22.02 15.93
CA ARG A 36 37.77 -20.91 15.60
C ARG A 36 38.27 -19.60 16.19
N ASP A 37 38.63 -19.59 17.47
CA ASP A 37 39.09 -18.41 18.17
C ASP A 37 40.44 -17.96 17.58
N LYS A 38 41.35 -18.89 17.24
CA LYS A 38 42.58 -18.59 16.49
C LYS A 38 42.33 -18.02 15.09
N ALA A 39 41.27 -18.46 14.41
CA ALA A 39 40.85 -17.90 13.13
C ALA A 39 40.17 -16.52 13.26
N MET A 40 39.62 -16.21 14.44
CA MET A 40 39.01 -14.92 14.78
C MET A 40 39.98 -13.92 15.42
N ILE A 41 41.17 -14.36 15.87
CA ILE A 41 42.22 -13.46 16.39
C ILE A 41 42.86 -12.72 15.21
N PHE A 42 42.45 -11.48 15.03
CA PHE A 42 43.09 -10.53 14.11
C PHE A 42 44.41 -10.05 14.73
N SER A 43 45.55 -10.50 14.19
CA SER A 43 46.87 -9.97 14.56
C SER A 43 47.19 -8.67 13.79
N GLY A 44 48.02 -7.80 14.37
CA GLY A 44 48.45 -6.53 13.75
C GLY A 44 49.02 -6.68 12.33
N GLU A 45 49.67 -7.80 12.02
CA GLU A 45 50.15 -8.12 10.67
C GLU A 45 49.03 -8.46 9.68
N GLN A 46 47.93 -9.08 10.13
CA GLN A 46 46.79 -9.37 9.26
C GLN A 46 45.98 -8.12 8.95
N THR A 47 45.90 -7.16 9.87
CA THR A 47 45.35 -5.82 9.57
C THR A 47 46.17 -5.12 8.49
N HIS A 48 47.50 -5.19 8.52
CA HIS A 48 48.33 -4.65 7.43
C HIS A 48 48.08 -5.37 6.09
N LYS A 49 47.87 -6.70 6.10
CA LYS A 49 47.51 -7.47 4.90
C LYS A 49 46.10 -7.19 4.37
N LEU A 50 45.13 -6.94 5.24
CA LEU A 50 43.77 -6.55 4.86
C LEU A 50 43.76 -5.12 4.33
N VAL A 51 44.43 -4.19 5.02
CA VAL A 51 44.59 -2.81 4.57
C VAL A 51 45.37 -2.77 3.25
N SER A 52 46.40 -3.59 3.06
CA SER A 52 47.09 -3.68 1.76
C SER A 52 46.24 -4.32 0.68
N LYS A 53 45.40 -5.31 0.99
CA LYS A 53 44.40 -5.86 0.04
C LYS A 53 43.33 -4.84 -0.35
N ILE A 54 42.90 -3.99 0.57
CA ILE A 54 41.94 -2.89 0.33
C ILE A 54 42.62 -1.79 -0.49
N LYS A 55 43.85 -1.38 -0.13
CA LYS A 55 44.63 -0.37 -0.87
C LYS A 55 45.06 -0.85 -2.25
N ASN A 56 45.28 -2.15 -2.44
CA ASN A 56 45.61 -2.77 -3.73
C ASN A 56 44.36 -3.21 -4.51
N HIS A 57 43.15 -3.04 -3.96
CA HIS A 57 41.92 -3.17 -4.73
C HIS A 57 41.86 -1.97 -5.68
N LYS A 58 42.31 -2.17 -6.91
CA LYS A 58 42.03 -1.21 -7.98
C LYS A 58 40.50 -1.19 -8.15
N PRO A 59 39.85 -0.02 -8.13
CA PRO A 59 38.43 0.05 -8.44
C PRO A 59 38.23 -0.60 -9.82
N GLN A 60 37.41 -1.64 -9.86
CA GLN A 60 37.02 -2.29 -11.10
C GLN A 60 36.31 -1.24 -11.94
N VAL A 61 36.81 -0.95 -13.15
CA VAL A 61 36.23 0.09 -14.04
C VAL A 61 34.74 -0.17 -14.30
N LEU A 62 34.33 -1.44 -14.30
CA LEU A 62 32.94 -1.87 -14.52
C LEU A 62 32.10 -1.97 -13.24
N PHE A 63 32.73 -1.99 -12.07
CA PHE A 63 32.05 -2.15 -10.77
C PHE A 63 32.50 -1.03 -9.84
N ASP A 64 32.07 0.18 -10.21
CA ASP A 64 32.31 1.38 -9.42
C ASP A 64 31.29 1.50 -8.27
N ASP A 65 31.47 2.53 -7.44
CA ASP A 65 30.60 2.77 -6.30
C ASP A 65 29.13 2.98 -6.71
N ARG A 66 28.87 3.49 -7.93
CA ARG A 66 27.50 3.67 -8.45
C ARG A 66 26.81 2.33 -8.69
N VAL A 67 27.54 1.38 -9.29
CA VAL A 67 27.04 0.01 -9.50
C VAL A 67 26.88 -0.71 -8.17
N TYR A 68 27.82 -0.54 -7.24
CA TYR A 68 27.72 -1.11 -5.89
C TYR A 68 26.49 -0.57 -5.14
N ASP A 69 26.28 0.74 -5.14
CA ASP A 69 25.15 1.37 -4.44
C ASP A 69 23.80 0.98 -5.08
N ASP A 70 23.71 0.91 -6.41
CA ASP A 70 22.49 0.45 -7.09
C ASP A 70 22.20 -1.03 -6.82
N LEU A 71 23.21 -1.90 -6.76
CA LEU A 71 23.03 -3.29 -6.36
C LEU A 71 22.63 -3.40 -4.88
N LYS A 72 23.31 -2.65 -4.01
CA LYS A 72 23.04 -2.63 -2.58
C LYS A 72 21.59 -2.22 -2.31
N ARG A 73 21.11 -1.10 -2.88
CA ARG A 73 19.72 -0.65 -2.62
C ARG A 73 18.66 -1.67 -3.10
N ARG A 74 18.95 -2.44 -4.15
CA ARG A 74 18.04 -3.46 -4.71
C ARG A 74 18.06 -4.76 -3.91
N LEU A 75 19.21 -5.12 -3.34
CA LEU A 75 19.39 -6.35 -2.57
C LEU A 75 19.07 -6.19 -1.08
N MET A 76 19.13 -4.96 -0.57
CA MET A 76 18.72 -4.68 0.81
C MET A 76 17.24 -4.99 0.99
N PRO A 77 16.84 -5.60 2.13
CA PRO A 77 15.45 -5.94 2.38
C PRO A 77 14.59 -4.67 2.38
N CYS A 78 13.48 -4.71 1.66
CA CYS A 78 12.48 -3.65 1.73
C CYS A 78 11.78 -3.66 3.10
N GLU A 79 11.07 -2.58 3.40
CA GLU A 79 10.43 -2.41 4.71
C GLU A 79 9.43 -3.53 5.05
N HIS A 80 8.70 -4.03 4.06
CA HIS A 80 7.77 -5.14 4.25
C HIS A 80 8.48 -6.40 4.76
N VAL A 81 9.63 -6.76 4.17
CA VAL A 81 10.42 -7.92 4.60
C VAL A 81 10.91 -7.72 6.04
N LEU A 82 11.30 -6.49 6.41
CA LEU A 82 11.74 -6.18 7.78
C LEU A 82 10.60 -6.24 8.81
N LYS A 83 9.35 -6.07 8.37
CA LYS A 83 8.15 -6.12 9.20
C LYS A 83 7.50 -7.52 9.23
N GLN A 84 7.86 -8.41 8.30
CA GLN A 84 7.29 -9.74 8.20
C GLN A 84 7.54 -10.56 9.49
N GLY A 85 6.50 -11.24 9.98
CA GLY A 85 6.56 -12.05 11.20
C GLY A 85 6.60 -11.26 12.51
N LYS A 86 6.50 -9.92 12.48
CA LYS A 86 6.31 -9.11 13.68
C LYS A 86 4.82 -8.88 13.92
N ALA A 87 4.35 -9.21 15.11
CA ALA A 87 2.96 -8.95 15.51
C ALA A 87 2.70 -7.43 15.47
N VAL A 88 1.62 -7.02 14.80
CA VAL A 88 1.19 -5.61 14.80
C VAL A 88 0.51 -5.34 16.13
N SER A 89 1.19 -4.63 17.04
CA SER A 89 0.61 -4.25 18.31
C SER A 89 -0.47 -3.18 18.09
N LEU A 90 -1.71 -3.49 18.45
CA LEU A 90 -2.80 -2.52 18.53
C LEU A 90 -2.70 -1.74 19.84
N ASP A 91 -3.00 -0.44 19.79
CA ASP A 91 -3.20 0.36 21.01
C ASP A 91 -4.49 -0.08 21.75
N ASP A 92 -4.67 0.33 23.02
CA ASP A 92 -5.84 -0.04 23.84
C ASP A 92 -7.19 0.34 23.19
N LYS A 93 -7.23 1.45 22.45
CA LYS A 93 -8.44 1.94 21.76
C LYS A 93 -8.69 1.14 20.49
N GLN A 94 -7.67 0.85 19.68
CA GLN A 94 -7.73 -0.02 18.51
C GLN A 94 -8.12 -1.44 18.91
N ALA A 95 -7.55 -1.98 20.00
CA ALA A 95 -7.88 -3.29 20.54
C ALA A 95 -9.37 -3.37 20.93
N LYS A 96 -9.90 -2.34 21.61
CA LYS A 96 -11.34 -2.23 21.93
C LYS A 96 -12.21 -2.18 20.67
N LEU A 97 -11.77 -1.49 19.62
CA LEU A 97 -12.50 -1.41 18.35
C LEU A 97 -12.40 -2.68 17.49
N ALA A 98 -11.37 -3.50 17.72
CA ALA A 98 -11.16 -4.77 17.06
C ALA A 98 -11.99 -5.91 17.67
N VAL A 99 -12.58 -5.72 18.85
CA VAL A 99 -13.50 -6.70 19.44
C VAL A 99 -14.75 -6.81 18.58
N SER A 100 -15.10 -8.05 18.21
CA SER A 100 -16.31 -8.35 17.45
C SER A 100 -17.52 -8.48 18.38
N CYS A 101 -18.61 -7.78 18.06
CA CYS A 101 -19.86 -7.81 18.81
C CYS A 101 -21.07 -7.64 17.87
N VAL A 102 -22.21 -8.20 18.25
CA VAL A 102 -23.47 -8.02 17.50
C VAL A 102 -23.88 -6.55 17.55
N GLY A 103 -24.36 -6.02 16.41
CA GLY A 103 -24.82 -4.64 16.31
C GLY A 103 -24.17 -3.86 15.17
N LYS A 104 -24.50 -2.57 15.12
CA LYS A 104 -24.15 -1.66 14.02
C LYS A 104 -23.28 -0.53 14.55
N GLU A 105 -22.05 -0.44 14.05
CA GLU A 105 -21.07 0.54 14.52
C GLU A 105 -20.47 1.37 13.38
N LYS A 106 -20.07 2.60 13.71
CA LYS A 106 -19.39 3.52 12.81
C LYS A 106 -18.10 4.02 13.45
N ILE A 107 -16.99 3.85 12.75
CA ILE A 107 -15.65 4.21 13.20
C ILE A 107 -15.07 5.22 12.21
N LYS A 108 -14.79 6.42 12.70
CA LYS A 108 -14.14 7.49 11.94
C LYS A 108 -12.71 7.62 12.44
N GLY A 109 -11.76 7.71 11.52
CA GLY A 109 -10.38 7.91 11.92
C GLY A 109 -9.54 8.59 10.87
N VAL A 110 -8.61 9.42 11.33
CA VAL A 110 -7.68 10.17 10.47
C VAL A 110 -6.83 9.25 9.59
N ALA A 111 -6.15 9.83 8.60
CA ALA A 111 -5.21 9.13 7.75
C ALA A 111 -4.17 8.38 8.60
N GLY A 112 -3.95 7.09 8.31
CA GLY A 112 -2.90 6.32 8.97
C GLY A 112 -3.22 5.84 10.39
N CYS A 113 -4.45 5.99 10.90
CA CYS A 113 -4.81 5.52 12.25
C CYS A 113 -4.98 3.99 12.41
N GLY A 114 -4.65 3.20 11.39
CA GLY A 114 -4.70 1.73 11.46
C GLY A 114 -6.07 1.09 11.19
N LYS A 115 -7.00 1.78 10.50
CA LYS A 115 -8.34 1.27 10.16
C LYS A 115 -8.30 -0.15 9.54
N THR A 116 -7.46 -0.34 8.52
CA THR A 116 -7.30 -1.62 7.83
C THR A 116 -6.78 -2.73 8.75
N THR A 117 -5.90 -2.40 9.71
CA THR A 117 -5.42 -3.36 10.73
C THR A 117 -6.54 -3.74 11.70
N ILE A 118 -7.36 -2.77 12.13
CA ILE A 118 -8.55 -3.04 12.97
C ILE A 118 -9.53 -3.94 12.22
N ILE A 119 -9.79 -3.67 10.93
CA ILE A 119 -10.65 -4.50 10.08
C ILE A 119 -10.13 -5.94 10.03
N ALA A 120 -8.84 -6.15 9.77
CA ALA A 120 -8.24 -7.48 9.71
C ALA A 120 -8.37 -8.23 11.04
N GLN A 121 -8.02 -7.59 12.16
CA GLN A 121 -8.13 -8.22 13.48
C GLN A 121 -9.59 -8.48 13.88
N ARG A 122 -10.51 -7.54 13.61
CA ARG A 122 -11.93 -7.70 13.89
C ARG A 122 -12.57 -8.81 13.06
N ALA A 123 -12.14 -8.97 11.81
CA ALA A 123 -12.57 -10.07 10.96
C ALA A 123 -12.17 -11.42 11.57
N VAL A 124 -10.91 -11.57 12.00
CA VAL A 124 -10.43 -12.80 12.66
C VAL A 124 -11.25 -13.05 13.94
N ASN A 125 -11.42 -12.05 14.80
CA ASN A 125 -12.20 -12.16 16.03
C ASN A 125 -13.68 -12.53 15.77
N ALA A 126 -14.28 -11.99 14.71
CA ALA A 126 -15.64 -12.31 14.30
C ALA A 126 -15.77 -13.78 13.85
N HIS A 127 -14.87 -14.22 12.96
CA HIS A 127 -14.82 -15.60 12.53
C HIS A 127 -14.60 -16.55 13.72
N GLU A 128 -13.74 -16.18 14.68
CA GLU A 128 -13.55 -16.95 15.91
C GLU A 128 -14.83 -17.07 16.75
N ARG A 129 -15.61 -15.98 16.84
CA ARG A 129 -16.85 -15.88 17.62
C ARG A 129 -17.98 -16.75 17.08
N HIS A 130 -18.21 -16.75 15.76
CA HIS A 130 -19.38 -17.42 15.17
C HIS A 130 -19.05 -18.55 14.18
N LYS A 131 -17.77 -18.78 13.84
CA LYS A 131 -17.30 -19.83 12.92
C LYS A 131 -17.92 -19.79 11.52
N GLU A 132 -18.46 -18.65 11.10
CA GLU A 132 -19.00 -18.45 9.75
C GLU A 132 -18.13 -17.49 8.94
N ARG A 133 -18.40 -17.40 7.65
CA ARG A 133 -17.68 -16.53 6.73
C ARG A 133 -17.92 -15.06 7.07
N VAL A 134 -16.85 -14.26 7.06
CA VAL A 134 -16.91 -12.80 7.28
C VAL A 134 -16.83 -12.08 5.94
N LEU A 135 -17.72 -11.11 5.70
CA LEU A 135 -17.69 -10.27 4.51
C LEU A 135 -16.93 -8.97 4.79
N ILE A 136 -15.95 -8.65 3.95
CA ILE A 136 -15.21 -7.39 4.00
C ILE A 136 -15.38 -6.70 2.64
N VAL A 137 -16.02 -5.53 2.65
CA VAL A 137 -16.33 -4.75 1.44
C VAL A 137 -15.49 -3.49 1.42
N THR A 138 -14.72 -3.30 0.36
CA THR A 138 -13.95 -2.07 0.12
C THR A 138 -14.55 -1.26 -1.02
N PHE A 139 -14.17 0.02 -1.13
CA PHE A 139 -14.41 0.77 -2.37
C PHE A 139 -13.38 0.38 -3.45
N ASN A 140 -12.09 0.45 -3.12
CA ASN A 140 -11.00 0.19 -4.05
C ASN A 140 -10.69 -1.31 -4.21
N ILE A 141 -10.46 -1.71 -5.46
CA ILE A 141 -10.08 -3.10 -5.82
C ILE A 141 -8.73 -3.49 -5.22
N THR A 142 -7.79 -2.55 -5.16
CA THR A 142 -6.39 -2.74 -4.75
C THR A 142 -6.25 -3.07 -3.26
N LEU A 143 -7.17 -2.59 -2.42
CA LEU A 143 -7.20 -2.87 -0.98
C LEU A 143 -7.49 -4.34 -0.65
N LYS A 144 -8.09 -5.09 -1.58
CA LYS A 144 -8.43 -6.50 -1.36
C LYS A 144 -7.21 -7.33 -0.98
N ASN A 145 -6.10 -7.15 -1.71
CA ASN A 145 -4.88 -7.92 -1.46
C ASN A 145 -4.24 -7.49 -0.14
N LEU A 146 -4.19 -6.18 0.14
CA LEU A 146 -3.67 -5.67 1.41
C LEU A 146 -4.40 -6.25 2.62
N ILE A 147 -5.74 -6.25 2.63
CA ILE A 147 -6.53 -6.79 3.74
C ILE A 147 -6.29 -8.31 3.89
N LYS A 148 -6.22 -9.05 2.78
CA LYS A 148 -5.93 -10.49 2.81
C LYS A 148 -4.55 -10.79 3.38
N ASP A 149 -3.55 -10.00 3.01
CA ASP A 149 -2.19 -10.13 3.53
C ASP A 149 -2.19 -9.85 5.04
N ARG A 150 -2.89 -8.79 5.50
CA ARG A 150 -3.02 -8.48 6.93
C ARG A 150 -3.72 -9.57 7.73
N ILE A 151 -4.78 -10.16 7.19
CA ILE A 151 -5.45 -11.31 7.84
C ILE A 151 -4.50 -12.50 7.90
N SER A 152 -3.74 -12.76 6.84
CA SER A 152 -2.77 -13.86 6.79
C SER A 152 -1.62 -13.65 7.79
N ASP A 153 -1.15 -12.40 7.95
CA ASP A 153 -0.15 -12.03 8.95
C ASP A 153 -0.62 -12.34 10.38
N ILE A 154 -1.91 -12.09 10.68
CA ILE A 154 -2.51 -12.34 12.01
C ILE A 154 -2.69 -13.85 12.25
N LEU A 155 -3.18 -14.59 11.25
CA LEU A 155 -3.43 -16.03 11.35
C LEU A 155 -2.13 -16.86 11.33
N GLY A 156 -1.05 -16.32 10.74
CA GLY A 156 0.19 -17.05 10.47
C GLY A 156 0.11 -18.01 9.28
N TYR A 157 -1.03 -18.05 8.58
CA TYR A 157 -1.24 -18.82 7.35
C TYR A 157 -2.25 -18.11 6.45
N ARG A 158 -2.33 -18.53 5.18
CA ARG A 158 -3.26 -17.94 4.20
C ARG A 158 -4.60 -18.67 4.23
N ASP A 159 -5.66 -17.96 4.59
CA ASP A 159 -7.04 -18.44 4.55
C ASP A 159 -7.79 -17.80 3.37
N GLU A 160 -8.27 -18.62 2.44
CA GLU A 160 -9.00 -18.17 1.26
C GLU A 160 -10.51 -18.37 1.33
N GLN A 161 -11.00 -19.10 2.34
CA GLN A 161 -12.39 -19.55 2.42
C GLN A 161 -13.22 -18.69 3.38
N ASN A 162 -12.68 -18.42 4.58
CA ASN A 162 -13.45 -17.83 5.67
C ASN A 162 -13.59 -16.30 5.59
N PHE A 163 -12.73 -15.64 4.81
CA PHE A 163 -12.71 -14.17 4.68
C PHE A 163 -13.03 -13.73 3.24
N ALA A 164 -14.28 -13.31 3.02
CA ALA A 164 -14.73 -12.80 1.73
C ALA A 164 -14.34 -11.33 1.57
N VAL A 165 -13.14 -11.06 1.06
CA VAL A 165 -12.68 -9.69 0.75
C VAL A 165 -12.98 -9.32 -0.70
N THR A 166 -13.79 -8.29 -0.92
CA THR A 166 -14.24 -7.84 -2.26
C THR A 166 -14.50 -6.33 -2.27
N ASN A 167 -14.65 -5.73 -3.45
CA ASN A 167 -15.26 -4.40 -3.55
C ASN A 167 -16.78 -4.48 -3.76
N TYR A 168 -17.47 -3.37 -3.51
CA TYR A 168 -18.93 -3.28 -3.62
C TYR A 168 -19.46 -3.74 -4.99
N HIS A 169 -18.93 -3.23 -6.09
CA HIS A 169 -19.41 -3.55 -7.43
C HIS A 169 -19.20 -5.02 -7.81
N GLN A 170 -18.06 -5.60 -7.43
CA GLN A 170 -17.80 -7.05 -7.60
C GLN A 170 -18.77 -7.88 -6.77
N PHE A 171 -19.01 -7.46 -5.52
CA PHE A 171 -19.97 -8.13 -4.65
C PHE A 171 -21.37 -8.08 -5.25
N TYR A 172 -21.87 -6.90 -5.58
CA TYR A 172 -23.19 -6.70 -6.18
C TYR A 172 -23.39 -7.59 -7.41
N ASN A 173 -22.45 -7.57 -8.36
CA ASN A 173 -22.53 -8.39 -9.57
C ASN A 173 -22.49 -9.90 -9.26
N SER A 174 -21.67 -10.31 -8.28
CA SER A 174 -21.65 -11.72 -7.86
C SER A 174 -22.99 -12.17 -7.29
N GLN A 175 -23.72 -11.28 -6.61
CA GLN A 175 -25.03 -11.59 -6.03
C GLN A 175 -26.15 -11.56 -7.06
N ILE A 176 -26.09 -10.66 -8.06
CA ILE A 176 -26.97 -10.71 -9.23
C ILE A 176 -26.84 -12.07 -9.92
N ASN A 177 -25.61 -12.50 -10.20
CA ASN A 177 -25.34 -13.81 -10.81
C ASN A 177 -25.82 -14.96 -9.92
N ALA A 178 -25.57 -14.91 -8.61
CA ALA A 178 -26.01 -15.95 -7.67
C ALA A 178 -27.54 -16.06 -7.57
N SER A 179 -28.25 -14.95 -7.77
CA SER A 179 -29.72 -14.91 -7.83
C SER A 179 -30.31 -15.35 -9.17
N GLY A 180 -29.47 -15.71 -10.16
CA GLY A 180 -29.91 -16.13 -11.49
C GLY A 180 -30.46 -14.99 -12.35
N GLN A 181 -30.21 -13.74 -11.97
CA GLN A 181 -30.66 -12.55 -12.72
C GLN A 181 -29.72 -12.26 -13.89
N ASP A 182 -30.26 -11.77 -15.01
CA ASP A 182 -29.45 -11.30 -16.14
C ASP A 182 -29.00 -9.84 -15.89
N ILE A 183 -27.70 -9.67 -15.71
CA ILE A 183 -27.09 -8.35 -15.50
C ILE A 183 -27.27 -7.44 -16.73
N SER A 184 -27.30 -8.00 -17.94
CA SER A 184 -27.42 -7.25 -19.20
C SER A 184 -28.79 -6.58 -19.28
N ASP A 185 -29.84 -7.31 -18.93
CA ASP A 185 -31.21 -6.81 -18.87
C ASP A 185 -31.36 -5.70 -17.81
N LEU A 186 -30.74 -5.89 -16.65
CA LEU A 186 -30.77 -4.90 -15.58
C LEU A 186 -30.01 -3.62 -15.96
N ILE A 187 -28.86 -3.75 -16.63
CA ILE A 187 -28.12 -2.60 -17.16
C ILE A 187 -28.95 -1.86 -18.21
N ALA A 188 -29.66 -2.57 -19.09
CA ALA A 188 -30.52 -1.96 -20.09
C ALA A 188 -31.66 -1.15 -19.47
N ARG A 189 -32.21 -1.60 -18.32
CA ARG A 189 -33.32 -0.95 -17.62
C ARG A 189 -32.89 0.25 -16.77
N PHE A 190 -31.77 0.14 -16.06
CA PHE A 190 -31.40 1.10 -15.01
C PHE A 190 -30.13 1.91 -15.31
N SER A 191 -29.47 1.67 -16.45
CA SER A 191 -28.07 2.03 -16.69
C SER A 191 -27.11 1.32 -15.73
N LEU A 192 -25.82 1.29 -16.07
CA LEU A 192 -24.81 0.64 -15.24
C LEU A 192 -24.71 1.29 -13.84
N ASP A 193 -24.64 2.62 -13.79
CA ASP A 193 -24.50 3.36 -12.52
C ASP A 193 -25.79 3.34 -11.69
N GLY A 194 -26.95 3.42 -12.35
CA GLY A 194 -28.24 3.36 -11.67
C GLY A 194 -28.54 1.98 -11.09
N LEU A 195 -28.08 0.91 -11.74
CA LEU A 195 -28.22 -0.46 -11.25
C LEU A 195 -27.60 -0.63 -9.86
N TYR A 196 -26.39 -0.15 -9.66
CA TYR A 196 -25.67 -0.31 -8.38
C TYR A 196 -26.34 0.40 -7.20
N LYS A 197 -27.26 1.34 -7.44
CA LYS A 197 -28.04 2.03 -6.41
C LYS A 197 -29.42 1.39 -6.18
N LYS A 198 -29.83 0.45 -7.03
CA LYS A 198 -31.12 -0.21 -6.95
C LYS A 198 -31.03 -1.48 -6.14
N ASP A 199 -31.97 -1.65 -5.22
CA ASP A 199 -32.19 -2.93 -4.56
C ASP A 199 -32.93 -3.88 -5.49
N CYS A 200 -32.22 -4.89 -5.98
CA CYS A 200 -32.71 -5.94 -6.88
C CYS A 200 -32.84 -7.30 -6.17
N PHE A 201 -32.79 -7.32 -4.84
CA PHE A 201 -32.58 -8.54 -4.06
C PHE A 201 -33.74 -8.95 -3.16
N GLN A 202 -34.72 -8.07 -2.94
CA GLN A 202 -35.80 -8.26 -1.95
C GLN A 202 -36.63 -9.55 -2.12
N ASN A 203 -36.75 -10.05 -3.35
CA ASN A 203 -37.54 -11.25 -3.66
C ASN A 203 -36.70 -12.52 -3.79
N TYR A 204 -35.41 -12.47 -3.46
CA TYR A 204 -34.48 -13.59 -3.62
C TYR A 204 -33.97 -14.07 -2.27
N GLN A 205 -33.87 -15.39 -2.11
CA GLN A 205 -33.26 -15.98 -0.93
C GLN A 205 -31.74 -15.96 -1.11
N LEU A 206 -31.08 -15.03 -0.42
CA LEU A 206 -29.64 -14.83 -0.50
C LEU A 206 -28.94 -15.26 0.78
N THR A 207 -27.69 -15.70 0.65
CA THR A 207 -26.83 -15.98 1.79
C THR A 207 -26.53 -14.69 2.54
N ARG A 208 -26.91 -14.66 3.82
CA ARG A 208 -26.61 -13.57 4.73
C ARG A 208 -25.32 -13.83 5.50
N TYR A 209 -24.69 -12.77 5.96
CA TYR A 209 -23.46 -12.79 6.73
C TYR A 209 -23.73 -12.37 8.17
N GLN A 210 -23.08 -13.06 9.11
CA GLN A 210 -23.10 -12.68 10.52
C GLN A 210 -22.23 -11.46 10.81
N THR A 211 -21.22 -11.19 9.98
CA THR A 211 -20.39 -9.99 10.08
C THR A 211 -20.10 -9.40 8.71
N ILE A 212 -20.37 -8.10 8.55
CA ILE A 212 -20.01 -7.27 7.39
C ILE A 212 -19.15 -6.09 7.84
N LEU A 213 -17.92 -6.00 7.34
CA LEU A 213 -17.02 -4.87 7.58
C LEU A 213 -16.88 -4.06 6.29
N VAL A 214 -17.07 -2.74 6.37
CA VAL A 214 -16.99 -1.83 5.22
C VAL A 214 -15.86 -0.85 5.43
N ASP A 215 -14.90 -0.82 4.51
CA ASP A 215 -13.78 0.14 4.51
C ASP A 215 -14.04 1.30 3.54
N GLU A 216 -13.47 2.47 3.85
CA GLU A 216 -13.58 3.70 3.05
C GLU A 216 -15.04 4.12 2.77
N VAL A 217 -15.91 4.07 3.79
CA VAL A 217 -17.36 4.34 3.65
C VAL A 217 -17.68 5.75 3.14
N GLN A 218 -16.77 6.72 3.29
CA GLN A 218 -16.94 8.05 2.73
C GLN A 218 -17.03 8.05 1.19
N ASP A 219 -16.49 7.02 0.52
CA ASP A 219 -16.58 6.86 -0.93
C ASP A 219 -17.88 6.15 -1.36
N PHE A 220 -18.66 5.61 -0.43
CA PHE A 220 -19.87 4.84 -0.71
C PHE A 220 -21.09 5.75 -0.93
N GLU A 221 -21.98 5.31 -1.82
CA GLU A 221 -23.34 5.85 -1.86
C GLU A 221 -24.16 5.29 -0.68
N SER A 222 -25.12 6.07 -0.17
CA SER A 222 -25.94 5.66 0.97
C SER A 222 -26.78 4.41 0.69
N GLU A 223 -27.18 4.27 -0.57
CA GLU A 223 -27.94 3.18 -1.15
C GLU A 223 -27.14 1.88 -1.09
N TRP A 224 -25.83 1.95 -1.30
CA TRP A 224 -24.96 0.78 -1.26
C TRP A 224 -24.88 0.20 0.15
N VAL A 225 -24.72 1.07 1.15
CA VAL A 225 -24.73 0.67 2.56
C VAL A 225 -26.08 0.09 2.94
N LYS A 226 -27.17 0.70 2.48
CA LYS A 226 -28.54 0.21 2.70
C LYS A 226 -28.76 -1.18 2.10
N ILE A 227 -28.33 -1.40 0.85
CA ILE A 227 -28.46 -2.70 0.17
C ILE A 227 -27.69 -3.79 0.92
N LEU A 228 -26.46 -3.51 1.36
CA LEU A 228 -25.66 -4.43 2.18
C LEU A 228 -26.38 -4.79 3.50
N ARG A 229 -26.88 -3.78 4.20
CA ARG A 229 -27.56 -3.93 5.49
C ARG A 229 -28.87 -4.69 5.38
N ASP A 230 -29.71 -4.38 4.40
CA ASP A 230 -31.09 -4.86 4.37
C ASP A 230 -31.19 -6.27 3.74
N ASN A 231 -30.29 -6.60 2.80
CA ASN A 231 -30.36 -7.86 2.05
C ASN A 231 -29.32 -8.90 2.51
N PHE A 232 -28.13 -8.47 2.97
CA PHE A 232 -27.00 -9.37 3.20
C PHE A 232 -26.57 -9.48 4.66
N LEU A 233 -27.04 -8.61 5.55
CA LEU A 233 -26.79 -8.73 6.98
C LEU A 233 -27.85 -9.62 7.64
N SER A 234 -27.40 -10.51 8.52
CA SER A 234 -28.31 -11.30 9.36
C SER A 234 -28.99 -10.47 10.44
N SER A 235 -30.11 -10.96 10.99
CA SER A 235 -30.89 -10.23 12.02
C SER A 235 -30.08 -9.94 13.28
N GLU A 236 -29.27 -10.90 13.70
CA GLU A 236 -28.33 -10.80 14.83
C GLU A 236 -26.88 -10.58 14.34
N GLY A 237 -26.74 -9.92 13.19
CA GLY A 237 -25.46 -9.66 12.55
C GLY A 237 -24.72 -8.44 13.11
N GLU A 238 -23.42 -8.41 12.85
CA GLU A 238 -22.53 -7.29 13.07
C GLU A 238 -22.27 -6.55 11.76
N MET A 239 -22.43 -5.23 11.75
CA MET A 239 -22.03 -4.40 10.61
C MET A 239 -21.24 -3.20 11.08
N VAL A 240 -20.03 -3.00 10.53
CA VAL A 240 -19.12 -1.94 10.98
C VAL A 240 -18.63 -1.15 9.79
N LEU A 241 -18.80 0.16 9.85
CA LEU A 241 -18.38 1.09 8.80
C LEU A 241 -17.13 1.85 9.25
N PHE A 242 -16.09 1.84 8.44
CA PHE A 242 -14.84 2.56 8.66
C PHE A 242 -14.72 3.68 7.62
N GLY A 243 -14.34 4.89 8.06
CA GLY A 243 -14.18 6.01 7.13
C GLY A 243 -13.29 7.14 7.61
N ASP A 244 -12.96 8.00 6.65
CA ASP A 244 -12.21 9.25 6.84
C ASP A 244 -12.72 10.31 5.84
N GLU A 245 -13.56 11.23 6.33
CA GLU A 245 -14.21 12.26 5.50
C GLU A 245 -13.20 13.19 4.80
N SER A 246 -12.04 13.46 5.43
CA SER A 246 -10.99 14.28 4.80
C SER A 246 -10.35 13.63 3.58
N GLN A 247 -10.63 12.34 3.30
CA GLN A 247 -10.14 11.59 2.14
C GLN A 247 -11.23 11.30 1.10
N ASN A 248 -12.32 12.09 1.05
CA ASN A 248 -13.39 11.94 0.06
C ASN A 248 -13.00 12.47 -1.34
N ILE A 249 -12.13 11.74 -2.04
CA ILE A 249 -11.64 12.11 -3.37
C ILE A 249 -12.64 11.88 -4.51
N TYR A 250 -13.79 11.24 -4.22
CA TYR A 250 -14.87 11.02 -5.21
C TYR A 250 -15.99 12.06 -5.10
N GLU A 251 -15.76 13.13 -4.32
CA GLU A 251 -16.66 14.28 -4.16
C GLU A 251 -18.12 13.87 -3.88
N ARG A 252 -18.32 12.80 -3.09
CA ARG A 252 -19.66 12.35 -2.73
C ARG A 252 -20.29 13.37 -1.75
N ASP A 253 -21.54 13.75 -1.98
CA ASP A 253 -22.28 14.74 -1.16
C ASP A 253 -22.32 14.39 0.35
N ASP A 254 -21.94 15.34 1.21
CA ASP A 254 -21.95 15.20 2.68
C ASP A 254 -23.35 15.07 3.32
N LYS A 255 -24.41 15.47 2.61
CA LYS A 255 -25.81 15.38 3.09
C LYS A 255 -26.28 13.93 3.36
N ARG A 256 -25.44 12.94 3.06
CA ARG A 256 -25.71 11.50 3.14
C ARG A 256 -25.39 10.86 4.49
N ALA A 257 -24.66 11.56 5.37
CA ALA A 257 -24.34 11.06 6.72
C ALA A 257 -25.60 10.65 7.51
N ALA A 258 -26.73 11.33 7.28
CA ALA A 258 -28.03 11.04 7.90
C ALA A 258 -28.65 9.71 7.44
N VAL A 259 -28.44 9.28 6.20
CA VAL A 259 -28.98 8.01 5.67
C VAL A 259 -28.12 6.83 6.13
N ILE A 260 -26.79 7.00 6.14
CA ILE A 260 -25.85 6.05 6.75
C ILE A 260 -26.11 5.92 8.27
N ALA A 261 -26.66 6.96 8.93
CA ALA A 261 -27.04 6.93 10.34
C ALA A 261 -28.30 6.11 10.66
N GLN A 262 -29.10 5.68 9.68
CA GLN A 262 -30.28 4.85 9.97
C GLN A 262 -29.86 3.48 10.53
N GLY A 263 -29.96 3.34 11.85
CA GLY A 263 -29.62 2.12 12.58
C GLY A 263 -28.15 2.01 12.99
N PHE A 264 -27.31 3.01 12.72
CA PHE A 264 -25.92 3.05 13.18
C PHE A 264 -25.74 4.14 14.24
N GLY A 265 -25.10 3.81 15.36
CA GLY A 265 -24.86 4.74 16.46
C GLY A 265 -23.90 5.90 16.13
N SER A 266 -23.47 6.63 17.16
CA SER A 266 -22.51 7.73 17.04
C SER A 266 -21.13 7.25 16.55
N TRP A 267 -20.40 8.12 15.84
CA TRP A 267 -19.05 7.84 15.38
C TRP A 267 -18.06 7.64 16.55
N LYS A 268 -17.40 6.48 16.58
CA LYS A 268 -16.22 6.25 17.43
C LYS A 268 -14.99 6.84 16.71
N LYS A 269 -14.27 7.76 17.36
CA LYS A 269 -13.24 8.61 16.72
C LYS A 269 -11.82 8.14 17.00
N LEU A 270 -10.97 8.03 15.98
CA LEU A 270 -9.53 7.74 16.07
C LEU A 270 -8.72 8.95 15.54
N LYS A 271 -7.95 9.58 16.43
CA LYS A 271 -7.26 10.87 16.13
C LYS A 271 -5.76 10.74 15.89
N ARG A 272 -5.16 9.62 16.30
CA ARG A 272 -3.72 9.37 16.20
C ARG A 272 -3.38 8.62 14.92
N SER A 273 -2.42 9.15 14.16
CA SER A 273 -1.77 8.44 13.05
C SER A 273 -0.70 7.50 13.59
N TYR A 274 -0.65 6.29 13.02
CA TYR A 274 0.40 5.28 13.24
C TYR A 274 1.22 5.03 11.97
N ARG A 275 0.93 5.75 10.89
CA ARG A 275 1.62 5.61 9.61
C ARG A 275 3.04 6.15 9.67
N THR A 276 3.18 7.30 10.31
CA THR A 276 4.40 8.09 10.46
C THR A 276 4.88 7.99 11.90
N SER A 277 6.18 8.23 12.14
CA SER A 277 6.68 8.41 13.50
C SER A 277 5.94 9.58 14.18
N LEU A 278 5.73 9.51 15.49
CA LEU A 278 5.02 10.57 16.23
C LEU A 278 5.72 11.94 16.09
N GLU A 279 7.05 11.91 15.98
CA GLU A 279 7.92 13.09 15.89
C GLU A 279 8.19 13.52 14.43
N SER A 280 7.57 12.84 13.45
CA SER A 280 7.78 13.15 12.02
C SER A 280 7.21 14.53 11.65
N PRO A 281 7.98 15.39 10.96
CA PRO A 281 7.50 16.62 10.34
C PRO A 281 6.30 16.44 9.40
N LEU A 282 6.14 15.26 8.80
CA LEU A 282 5.00 14.95 7.92
C LEU A 282 3.66 15.15 8.64
N ASN A 283 3.56 14.80 9.93
CA ASN A 283 2.31 14.96 10.68
C ASN A 283 1.88 16.42 10.74
N GLN A 284 2.85 17.34 10.86
CA GLN A 284 2.59 18.78 10.90
C GLN A 284 2.14 19.28 9.53
N VAL A 285 2.82 18.87 8.45
CA VAL A 285 2.41 19.19 7.06
C VAL A 285 0.98 18.71 6.79
N PHE A 286 0.64 17.47 7.19
CA PHE A 286 -0.71 16.94 6.98
C PHE A 286 -1.77 17.71 7.76
N LYS A 287 -1.47 18.04 9.03
CA LYS A 287 -2.38 18.79 9.88
C LYS A 287 -2.60 20.21 9.37
N ASP A 288 -1.53 20.90 8.94
CA ASP A 288 -1.61 22.27 8.44
C ASP A 288 -2.34 22.33 7.10
N TYR A 289 -2.09 21.36 6.21
CA TYR A 289 -2.84 21.25 4.96
C TYR A 289 -4.33 21.02 5.22
N GLN A 290 -4.67 20.04 6.07
CA GLN A 290 -6.05 19.74 6.45
C GLN A 290 -6.72 20.96 7.07
N SER A 291 -5.99 21.69 7.92
CA SER A 291 -6.52 22.88 8.58
C SER A 291 -6.81 24.02 7.63
N LYS A 292 -5.92 24.24 6.65
CA LYS A 292 -6.05 25.34 5.69
C LYS A 292 -7.10 25.07 4.61
N TYR A 293 -7.22 23.83 4.13
CA TYR A 293 -8.00 23.53 2.92
C TYR A 293 -9.22 22.62 3.13
N LEU A 294 -9.34 21.91 4.26
CA LEU A 294 -10.40 20.89 4.46
C LEU A 294 -11.33 21.16 5.66
N ILE A 295 -10.90 21.89 6.70
CA ILE A 295 -11.75 22.11 7.90
C ILE A 295 -13.07 22.79 7.56
N GLU A 296 -13.06 23.85 6.73
CA GLU A 296 -14.28 24.59 6.41
C GLU A 296 -15.31 23.75 5.66
N LYS A 297 -14.86 22.74 4.90
CA LYS A 297 -15.71 21.84 4.13
C LYS A 297 -16.36 20.76 5.00
N TYR A 298 -15.66 20.28 6.03
CA TYR A 298 -16.08 19.16 6.86
C TYR A 298 -16.12 19.56 8.33
N SER A 299 -17.27 20.09 8.80
CA SER A 299 -17.49 20.54 10.18
C SER A 299 -17.16 19.53 11.29
N ASP A 300 -17.12 18.23 10.97
CA ASP A 300 -16.82 17.11 11.88
C ASP A 300 -15.46 16.44 11.63
N SER A 301 -14.58 17.02 10.80
CA SER A 301 -13.26 16.42 10.52
C SER A 301 -12.36 16.39 11.75
N GLU A 302 -11.75 15.24 12.00
CA GLU A 302 -10.76 15.08 13.06
C GLU A 302 -9.38 15.48 12.54
N LEU A 303 -8.68 16.31 13.30
CA LEU A 303 -7.29 16.66 12.99
C LEU A 303 -6.34 15.59 13.50
N ILE A 304 -5.28 15.36 12.74
CA ILE A 304 -4.17 14.50 13.16
C ILE A 304 -3.54 15.09 14.43
N GLU A 305 -3.44 14.28 15.48
CA GLU A 305 -2.70 14.64 16.69
C GLU A 305 -1.20 14.77 16.37
N THR A 306 -0.62 15.94 16.67
CA THR A 306 0.81 16.23 16.50
C THR A 306 1.47 16.44 17.85
N VAL A 307 2.75 16.09 17.94
CA VAL A 307 3.60 16.31 19.12
C VAL A 307 4.63 17.38 18.78
N PRO A 308 5.04 18.26 19.72
CA PRO A 308 6.10 19.22 19.45
C PRO A 308 7.38 18.50 19.01
N ILE A 309 7.89 18.87 17.84
CA ILE A 309 9.11 18.28 17.29
C ILE A 309 10.29 18.83 18.09
N GLN A 310 11.03 17.96 18.79
CA GLN A 310 12.34 18.34 19.30
C GLN A 310 13.27 18.51 18.09
N GLN A 311 14.00 19.63 18.03
CA GLN A 311 15.00 19.90 16.98
C GLN A 311 16.16 18.90 17.07
N GLY A 312 15.92 17.67 16.60
CA GLY A 312 16.91 16.63 16.39
C GLY A 312 17.17 16.42 14.90
N PHE A 313 18.15 15.58 14.56
CA PHE A 313 18.41 15.18 13.18
C PHE A 313 17.31 14.23 12.69
N THR A 314 16.26 14.77 12.06
CA THR A 314 15.33 13.96 11.27
C THR A 314 15.91 13.73 9.88
N PHE A 315 16.06 12.46 9.49
CA PHE A 315 16.59 12.07 8.16
C PHE A 315 15.50 11.97 7.08
N GLU A 316 14.28 12.39 7.41
CA GLU A 316 13.14 12.41 6.49
C GLU A 316 13.33 13.48 5.42
N ILE A 317 12.96 13.15 4.18
CA ILE A 317 13.04 14.07 3.04
C ILE A 317 11.65 14.65 2.79
N LEU A 318 11.52 15.95 3.02
CA LEU A 318 10.37 16.76 2.67
C LEU A 318 10.85 17.83 1.70
N GLU A 319 10.52 17.69 0.41
CA GLU A 319 10.94 18.65 -0.62
C GLU A 319 9.78 19.05 -1.53
N PHE A 320 9.76 20.32 -1.93
CA PHE A 320 8.86 20.85 -2.95
C PHE A 320 9.65 21.40 -4.14
N HIS A 321 9.26 21.04 -5.36
CA HIS A 321 9.92 21.47 -6.60
C HIS A 321 8.92 21.90 -7.66
N GLN A 322 9.09 23.12 -8.18
CA GLN A 322 8.35 23.58 -9.36
C GLN A 322 8.93 22.96 -10.63
N CYS A 323 8.14 22.13 -11.31
CA CYS A 323 8.54 21.40 -12.50
C CYS A 323 7.83 21.87 -13.77
N SER A 324 7.22 23.06 -13.79
CA SER A 324 6.47 23.57 -14.94
C SER A 324 7.29 23.64 -16.25
N GLY A 325 6.59 23.55 -17.38
CA GLY A 325 7.18 23.47 -18.72
C GLY A 325 7.60 22.05 -19.09
N ASP A 326 8.91 21.80 -19.18
CA ASP A 326 9.49 20.47 -19.44
C ASP A 326 9.40 19.54 -18.21
N TRP A 327 8.17 19.39 -17.70
CA TRP A 327 7.89 18.65 -16.48
C TRP A 327 8.30 17.18 -16.60
N GLU A 328 8.19 16.59 -17.80
CA GLU A 328 8.46 15.17 -18.02
C GLU A 328 9.93 14.85 -17.76
N ASN A 329 10.87 15.62 -18.35
CA ASN A 329 12.30 15.41 -18.13
C ASN A 329 12.72 15.86 -16.73
N LYS A 330 12.31 17.06 -16.30
CA LYS A 330 12.67 17.61 -14.98
C LYS A 330 12.24 16.67 -13.84
N SER A 331 10.99 16.21 -13.86
CA SER A 331 10.47 15.30 -12.84
C SER A 331 11.22 13.97 -12.86
N PHE A 332 11.43 13.40 -14.06
CA PHE A 332 12.14 12.13 -14.18
C PHE A 332 13.57 12.19 -13.64
N GLU A 333 14.34 13.21 -14.03
CA GLU A 333 15.72 13.40 -13.59
C GLU A 333 15.80 13.62 -12.08
N LEU A 334 14.91 14.45 -11.53
CA LEU A 334 14.85 14.73 -10.10
C LEU A 334 14.49 13.48 -9.29
N ILE A 335 13.48 12.72 -9.71
CA ILE A 335 13.10 11.45 -9.05
C ILE A 335 14.30 10.49 -9.08
N GLN A 336 14.92 10.29 -10.24
CA GLN A 336 16.03 9.37 -10.39
C GLN A 336 17.24 9.79 -9.54
N LYS A 337 17.57 11.09 -9.54
CA LYS A 337 18.63 11.66 -8.71
C LYS A 337 18.34 11.39 -7.23
N THR A 338 17.12 11.68 -6.78
CA THR A 338 16.71 11.51 -5.38
C THR A 338 16.78 10.05 -4.94
N ILE A 339 16.29 9.13 -5.78
CA ILE A 339 16.35 7.68 -5.52
C ILE A 339 17.79 7.20 -5.37
N ARG A 340 18.70 7.65 -6.24
CA ARG A 340 20.12 7.23 -6.25
C ARG A 340 20.88 7.80 -5.07
N VAL A 341 20.79 9.12 -4.85
CA VAL A 341 21.52 9.81 -3.77
C VAL A 341 21.15 9.24 -2.40
N ASN A 342 19.88 8.90 -2.21
CA ASN A 342 19.35 8.40 -0.94
C ASN A 342 19.26 6.87 -0.86
N ASN A 343 19.73 6.14 -1.89
CA ASN A 343 19.71 4.68 -1.95
C ASN A 343 18.34 4.06 -1.66
N PHE A 344 17.27 4.63 -2.22
CA PHE A 344 15.92 4.13 -1.98
C PHE A 344 15.72 2.76 -2.63
N ASN A 345 15.17 1.81 -1.86
CA ASN A 345 14.75 0.52 -2.38
C ASN A 345 13.58 0.74 -3.37
N PRO A 346 13.62 0.18 -4.59
CA PRO A 346 12.54 0.31 -5.57
C PRO A 346 11.15 -0.01 -5.00
N ASN A 347 11.05 -1.06 -4.18
CA ASN A 347 9.80 -1.49 -3.59
C ASN A 347 9.19 -0.47 -2.63
N ASP A 348 10.00 0.42 -2.06
CA ASP A 348 9.55 1.37 -1.04
C ASP A 348 9.21 2.74 -1.65
N VAL A 349 9.30 2.86 -2.98
CA VAL A 349 9.02 4.06 -3.77
C VAL A 349 7.69 3.94 -4.52
N VAL A 350 6.88 4.99 -4.44
CA VAL A 350 5.72 5.20 -5.31
C VAL A 350 5.75 6.58 -5.94
N ILE A 351 5.33 6.67 -7.20
CA ILE A 351 5.08 7.92 -7.91
C ILE A 351 3.57 8.02 -8.16
N LEU A 352 2.97 9.08 -7.63
CA LEU A 352 1.54 9.32 -7.64
C LEU A 352 1.17 10.55 -8.47
N SER A 353 0.03 10.51 -9.13
CA SER A 353 -0.62 11.66 -9.75
C SER A 353 -2.13 11.44 -9.78
N SER A 354 -2.94 12.49 -9.85
CA SER A 354 -4.37 12.30 -10.15
C SER A 354 -4.59 11.81 -11.59
N ASN A 355 -3.65 12.10 -12.49
CA ASN A 355 -3.79 11.98 -13.92
C ASN A 355 -2.95 10.81 -14.48
N ILE A 356 -3.60 9.87 -15.17
CA ILE A 356 -2.93 8.70 -15.77
C ILE A 356 -1.93 9.14 -16.84
N TYR A 357 -2.19 10.23 -17.57
CA TYR A 357 -1.29 10.70 -18.62
C TYR A 357 0.10 11.00 -18.06
N LEU A 358 0.18 11.74 -16.95
CA LEU A 358 1.43 12.14 -16.30
C LEU A 358 2.26 10.92 -15.87
N VAL A 359 1.65 10.00 -15.11
CA VAL A 359 2.36 8.79 -14.66
C VAL A 359 2.68 7.82 -15.80
N ARG A 360 1.89 7.77 -16.88
CA ARG A 360 2.19 6.91 -18.05
C ARG A 360 3.41 7.40 -18.82
N LYS A 361 3.59 8.71 -18.96
CA LYS A 361 4.81 9.31 -19.54
C LYS A 361 6.05 8.96 -18.72
N LEU A 362 5.97 9.07 -17.38
CA LEU A 362 7.09 8.66 -16.55
C LEU A 362 7.36 7.15 -16.62
N VAL A 363 6.34 6.29 -16.66
CA VAL A 363 6.52 4.84 -16.86
C VAL A 363 7.33 4.58 -18.15
N GLN A 364 7.05 5.30 -19.24
CA GLN A 364 7.80 5.15 -20.49
C GLN A 364 9.29 5.41 -20.27
N LYS A 365 9.64 6.53 -19.63
CA LYS A 365 11.04 6.87 -19.34
C LYS A 365 11.71 5.86 -18.41
N PHE A 366 11.01 5.45 -17.35
CA PHE A 366 11.55 4.47 -16.40
C PHE A 366 11.82 3.12 -17.06
N ASN A 367 10.94 2.66 -17.95
CA ASN A 367 11.09 1.36 -18.61
C ASN A 367 12.34 1.26 -19.51
N GLU A 368 12.99 2.38 -19.86
CA GLU A 368 14.29 2.38 -20.55
C GLU A 368 15.45 2.03 -19.60
N ILE A 369 15.24 2.13 -18.29
CA ILE A 369 16.28 1.97 -17.25
C ILE A 369 15.98 0.78 -16.34
N GLU A 370 14.75 0.66 -15.84
CA GLU A 370 14.33 -0.42 -14.95
C GLU A 370 12.84 -0.76 -15.07
N LYS A 371 12.46 -1.94 -14.61
CA LYS A 371 11.05 -2.37 -14.62
C LYS A 371 10.25 -1.61 -13.56
N THR A 372 9.01 -1.28 -13.91
CA THR A 372 8.05 -0.60 -13.03
C THR A 372 6.79 -1.43 -12.82
N HIS A 373 6.01 -1.11 -11.78
CA HIS A 373 4.72 -1.72 -11.51
C HIS A 373 3.61 -0.66 -11.52
N CYS A 374 2.63 -0.80 -12.42
CA CYS A 374 1.55 0.18 -12.56
C CYS A 374 0.16 -0.48 -12.66
N MET A 375 -0.87 0.28 -12.28
CA MET A 375 -2.28 -0.16 -12.27
C MET A 375 -3.05 0.24 -13.53
N PHE A 376 -2.33 0.71 -14.55
CA PHE A 376 -2.86 1.20 -15.81
C PHE A 376 -2.03 0.66 -16.98
N GLU A 377 -2.53 0.80 -18.19
CA GLU A 377 -1.85 0.42 -19.42
C GLU A 377 -0.69 1.37 -19.76
N THR A 378 0.47 0.78 -20.04
CA THR A 378 1.61 1.46 -20.67
C THR A 378 1.28 1.84 -22.10
N TYR A 379 2.08 2.71 -22.73
CA TYR A 379 1.90 3.03 -24.16
C TYR A 379 2.02 1.81 -25.07
N GLN A 380 2.85 0.82 -24.72
CA GLN A 380 2.98 -0.42 -25.49
C GLN A 380 1.70 -1.26 -25.41
N GLU A 381 1.15 -1.45 -24.21
CA GLU A 381 -0.11 -2.17 -24.03
C GLU A 381 -1.28 -1.40 -24.66
N LEU A 382 -1.33 -0.07 -24.48
CA LEU A 382 -2.33 0.78 -25.10
C LEU A 382 -2.30 0.67 -26.63
N HIS A 383 -1.11 0.67 -27.22
CA HIS A 383 -0.95 0.49 -28.67
C HIS A 383 -1.45 -0.87 -29.15
N GLN A 384 -1.16 -1.95 -28.41
CA GLN A 384 -1.67 -3.28 -28.73
C GLN A 384 -3.20 -3.34 -28.68
N MET A 385 -3.81 -2.66 -27.70
CA MET A 385 -5.27 -2.58 -27.60
C MET A 385 -5.87 -1.75 -28.73
N ILE A 386 -5.27 -0.60 -29.06
CA ILE A 386 -5.75 0.27 -30.13
C ILE A 386 -5.65 -0.41 -31.50
N LYS A 387 -4.59 -1.19 -31.76
CA LYS A 387 -4.39 -1.90 -33.03
C LYS A 387 -5.56 -2.78 -33.47
N VAL A 388 -6.36 -3.28 -32.51
CA VAL A 388 -7.56 -4.07 -32.79
C VAL A 388 -8.65 -3.23 -33.48
N TYR A 389 -8.72 -1.95 -33.15
CA TYR A 389 -9.74 -1.01 -33.62
C TYR A 389 -9.23 -0.05 -34.70
N ASP A 390 -7.95 0.32 -34.65
CA ASP A 390 -7.27 1.15 -35.64
C ASP A 390 -5.83 0.66 -35.83
N SER A 391 -5.61 -0.06 -36.93
CA SER A 391 -4.31 -0.65 -37.25
C SER A 391 -3.28 0.37 -37.80
N LYS A 392 -3.69 1.61 -38.08
CA LYS A 392 -2.83 2.62 -38.72
C LYS A 392 -2.01 3.44 -37.72
N VAL A 393 -2.43 3.48 -36.46
CA VAL A 393 -1.74 4.24 -35.43
C VAL A 393 -0.41 3.60 -35.06
N SER A 394 0.68 4.37 -35.12
CA SER A 394 2.00 3.93 -34.65
C SER A 394 2.20 4.19 -33.15
N LEU A 395 3.16 3.50 -32.54
CA LEU A 395 3.49 3.70 -31.13
C LEU A 395 4.08 5.09 -30.89
N GLU A 396 4.88 5.58 -31.83
CA GLU A 396 5.53 6.88 -31.81
C GLU A 396 4.48 8.00 -31.84
N GLN A 397 3.45 7.86 -32.69
CA GLN A 397 2.32 8.78 -32.75
C GLN A 397 1.59 8.85 -31.40
N LEU A 398 1.29 7.70 -30.77
CA LEU A 398 0.62 7.67 -29.46
C LEU A 398 1.46 8.35 -28.37
N LYS A 399 2.79 8.14 -28.41
CA LYS A 399 3.71 8.74 -27.45
C LYS A 399 3.81 10.26 -27.62
N SER A 400 3.64 10.79 -28.83
CA SER A 400 3.70 12.23 -29.11
C SER A 400 2.39 12.98 -28.86
N MET A 401 1.26 12.28 -28.74
CA MET A 401 -0.03 12.91 -28.45
C MET A 401 -0.01 13.63 -27.11
N SER A 402 -0.64 14.81 -27.09
CA SER A 402 -1.02 15.53 -25.88
C SER A 402 -2.07 14.74 -25.08
N GLU A 403 -2.30 15.16 -23.82
CA GLU A 403 -3.34 14.58 -22.97
C GLU A 403 -4.72 14.62 -23.64
N ASP A 404 -5.09 15.78 -24.18
CA ASP A 404 -6.41 15.99 -24.79
C ASP A 404 -6.60 15.18 -26.08
N GLU A 405 -5.57 15.10 -26.92
CA GLU A 405 -5.61 14.26 -28.13
C GLU A 405 -5.78 12.78 -27.77
N LEU A 406 -4.99 12.30 -26.80
CA LEU A 406 -5.06 10.91 -26.36
C LEU A 406 -6.41 10.61 -25.71
N HIS A 407 -6.93 11.53 -24.90
CA HIS A 407 -8.25 11.42 -24.28
C HIS A 407 -9.35 11.36 -25.35
N GLN A 408 -9.39 12.31 -26.27
CA GLN A 408 -10.37 12.33 -27.36
C GLN A 408 -10.29 11.07 -28.22
N TYR A 409 -9.07 10.59 -28.52
CA TYR A 409 -8.86 9.40 -29.31
C TYR A 409 -9.45 8.15 -28.62
N VAL A 410 -9.16 7.98 -27.32
CA VAL A 410 -9.69 6.86 -26.53
C VAL A 410 -11.21 6.96 -26.34
N TYR A 411 -11.74 8.16 -26.11
CA TYR A 411 -13.16 8.36 -25.81
C TYR A 411 -14.06 8.27 -27.05
N LYS A 412 -13.51 8.40 -28.27
CA LYS A 412 -14.26 8.18 -29.52
C LYS A 412 -14.77 6.74 -29.67
N ASN A 413 -14.08 5.76 -29.09
CA ASN A 413 -14.44 4.35 -29.23
C ASN A 413 -14.86 3.75 -27.87
N LYS A 414 -16.17 3.48 -27.73
CA LYS A 414 -16.76 2.92 -26.51
C LYS A 414 -16.26 1.51 -26.19
N GLU A 415 -15.99 0.69 -27.21
CA GLU A 415 -15.51 -0.69 -27.03
C GLU A 415 -14.06 -0.70 -26.54
N LEU A 416 -13.20 0.10 -27.17
CA LEU A 416 -11.82 0.31 -26.71
C LEU A 416 -11.78 0.76 -25.23
N ARG A 417 -12.65 1.71 -24.86
CA ARG A 417 -12.74 2.18 -23.47
C ARG A 417 -13.12 1.05 -22.52
N SER A 418 -14.11 0.22 -22.87
CA SER A 418 -14.54 -0.93 -22.07
C SER A 418 -13.40 -1.95 -21.87
N ASP A 419 -12.64 -2.23 -22.94
CA ASP A 419 -11.48 -3.12 -22.88
C ASP A 419 -10.37 -2.53 -22.00
N MET A 420 -10.09 -1.24 -22.11
CA MET A 420 -9.12 -0.53 -21.26
C MET A 420 -9.51 -0.60 -19.78
N GLU A 421 -10.79 -0.36 -19.47
CA GLU A 421 -11.30 -0.49 -18.10
C GLU A 421 -11.17 -1.92 -17.57
N ARG A 422 -11.41 -2.93 -18.42
CA ARG A 422 -11.20 -4.35 -18.08
C ARG A 422 -9.73 -4.66 -17.82
N ALA A 423 -8.82 -4.20 -18.67
CA ALA A 423 -7.38 -4.39 -18.52
C ALA A 423 -6.85 -3.73 -17.23
N ARG A 424 -7.26 -2.47 -16.97
CA ARG A 424 -6.96 -1.75 -15.72
C ARG A 424 -7.49 -2.50 -14.50
N ARG A 425 -8.71 -3.05 -14.57
CA ARG A 425 -9.30 -3.84 -13.49
C ARG A 425 -8.50 -5.11 -13.20
N ILE A 426 -8.04 -5.81 -14.23
CA ILE A 426 -7.16 -6.98 -14.07
C ILE A 426 -5.86 -6.57 -13.39
N LYS A 427 -5.20 -5.50 -13.85
CA LYS A 427 -3.99 -4.98 -13.21
C LYS A 427 -4.20 -4.61 -11.75
N LYS A 428 -5.29 -3.93 -11.41
CA LYS A 428 -5.65 -3.57 -10.03
C LYS A 428 -5.87 -4.79 -9.14
N ASN A 429 -6.53 -5.84 -9.64
CA ASN A 429 -6.72 -7.10 -8.88
C ASN A 429 -5.40 -7.83 -8.61
N HIS A 430 -4.41 -7.70 -9.49
CA HIS A 430 -3.10 -8.33 -9.37
C HIS A 430 -2.01 -7.36 -8.90
N PHE A 431 -2.41 -6.19 -8.39
CA PHE A 431 -1.47 -5.26 -7.80
C PHE A 431 -1.13 -5.73 -6.39
N TYR A 432 0.16 -5.94 -6.15
CA TYR A 432 0.70 -6.22 -4.83
C TYR A 432 1.69 -5.10 -4.49
N ALA A 433 1.52 -4.50 -3.31
CA ALA A 433 2.37 -3.39 -2.88
C ALA A 433 3.85 -3.79 -2.76
N ASN A 434 4.13 -5.07 -2.57
CA ASN A 434 5.47 -5.65 -2.40
C ASN A 434 5.95 -6.37 -3.67
N SER A 435 5.87 -5.70 -4.82
CA SER A 435 6.27 -6.26 -6.11
C SER A 435 7.79 -6.27 -6.35
N GLY A 436 8.58 -5.60 -5.50
CA GLY A 436 10.01 -5.40 -5.68
C GLY A 436 10.35 -4.27 -6.66
N LEU A 437 9.35 -3.56 -7.21
CA LEU A 437 9.51 -2.56 -8.27
C LEU A 437 9.02 -1.19 -7.82
N ILE A 438 9.51 -0.13 -8.48
CA ILE A 438 8.95 1.22 -8.34
C ILE A 438 7.50 1.19 -8.82
N LYS A 439 6.61 1.72 -7.98
CA LYS A 439 5.18 1.75 -8.24
C LYS A 439 4.78 3.07 -8.87
N LEU A 440 3.98 3.03 -9.95
CA LEU A 440 3.37 4.22 -10.55
C LEU A 440 1.85 4.04 -10.58
N SER A 441 1.13 4.97 -9.97
CA SER A 441 -0.32 4.85 -9.84
C SER A 441 -1.02 6.19 -9.85
N THR A 442 -2.31 6.17 -10.19
CA THR A 442 -3.16 7.29 -9.80
C THR A 442 -3.42 7.32 -8.31
N VAL A 443 -3.67 8.50 -7.76
CA VAL A 443 -4.08 8.71 -6.36
C VAL A 443 -5.32 7.87 -6.04
N HIS A 444 -6.33 7.91 -6.91
CA HIS A 444 -7.56 7.12 -6.79
C HIS A 444 -7.30 5.61 -6.63
N SER A 445 -6.40 5.05 -7.44
CA SER A 445 -6.14 3.61 -7.43
C SER A 445 -5.22 3.20 -6.27
N PHE A 446 -4.38 4.12 -5.78
CA PHE A 446 -3.47 3.90 -4.65
C PHE A 446 -4.10 4.26 -3.30
N LYS A 447 -5.30 4.85 -3.27
CA LYS A 447 -6.00 5.15 -2.02
C LYS A 447 -6.21 3.87 -1.20
N GLY A 448 -5.90 4.00 0.10
CA GLY A 448 -5.83 2.90 1.06
C GLY A 448 -4.47 2.19 1.16
N LEU A 449 -3.56 2.39 0.20
CA LEU A 449 -2.17 1.91 0.28
C LEU A 449 -1.25 2.99 0.87
N GLU A 450 0.00 2.64 1.13
CA GLU A 450 1.05 3.55 1.62
C GLU A 450 2.42 3.12 1.10
N SER A 451 3.40 4.04 1.13
CA SER A 451 4.78 3.77 0.75
C SER A 451 5.74 4.60 1.59
N LYS A 452 6.95 4.08 1.78
CA LYS A 452 8.02 4.78 2.50
C LYS A 452 8.31 6.16 1.89
N THR A 453 8.55 6.16 0.59
CA THR A 453 8.83 7.35 -0.21
C THR A 453 7.73 7.56 -1.22
N VAL A 454 7.12 8.75 -1.19
CA VAL A 454 6.12 9.20 -2.17
C VAL A 454 6.68 10.36 -2.97
N PHE A 455 6.73 10.20 -4.28
CA PHE A 455 6.83 11.30 -5.23
C PHE A 455 5.42 11.64 -5.71
N TYR A 456 4.95 12.86 -5.47
CA TYR A 456 3.63 13.29 -5.89
C TYR A 456 3.74 14.33 -7.01
N LEU A 457 3.28 13.96 -8.21
CA LEU A 457 3.10 14.88 -9.33
C LEU A 457 1.77 15.62 -9.14
N MET A 458 1.86 16.84 -8.62
CA MET A 458 0.70 17.70 -8.38
C MET A 458 0.28 18.36 -9.70
N ASP A 459 -0.98 18.14 -10.09
CA ASP A 459 -1.57 18.64 -11.33
C ASP A 459 -2.51 19.83 -11.03
N GLN A 460 -2.78 20.65 -12.04
CA GLN A 460 -3.63 21.85 -11.94
C GLN A 460 -5.09 21.50 -11.61
N LYS A 461 -5.53 20.29 -11.97
CA LYS A 461 -6.90 19.79 -11.74
C LYS A 461 -7.08 19.15 -10.37
N ASP A 462 -6.07 19.16 -9.51
CA ASP A 462 -6.13 18.48 -8.21
C ASP A 462 -7.04 19.23 -7.23
N THR A 463 -7.95 18.50 -6.61
CA THR A 463 -8.79 19.01 -5.53
C THR A 463 -8.07 18.92 -4.19
N PRO A 464 -8.50 19.66 -3.16
CA PRO A 464 -7.90 19.59 -1.84
C PRO A 464 -7.85 18.17 -1.27
N GLU A 465 -8.90 17.37 -1.48
CA GLU A 465 -8.96 15.97 -1.06
C GLU A 465 -7.95 15.09 -1.80
N ILE A 466 -7.74 15.34 -3.10
CA ILE A 466 -6.74 14.59 -3.89
C ILE A 466 -5.34 14.89 -3.36
N VAL A 467 -5.01 16.17 -3.13
CA VAL A 467 -3.71 16.57 -2.57
C VAL A 467 -3.51 15.95 -1.19
N TYR A 468 -4.48 16.11 -0.29
CA TYR A 468 -4.40 15.54 1.07
C TYR A 468 -4.27 14.02 1.05
N THR A 469 -5.03 13.34 0.19
CA THR A 469 -4.95 11.89 0.04
C THR A 469 -3.58 11.47 -0.50
N SER A 470 -2.99 12.23 -1.42
CA SER A 470 -1.67 11.99 -2.02
C SER A 470 -0.55 12.11 -0.99
N ILE A 471 -0.47 13.24 -0.28
CA ILE A 471 0.60 13.49 0.69
C ILE A 471 0.52 12.51 1.86
N THR A 472 -0.69 12.16 2.31
CA THR A 472 -0.87 11.22 3.42
C THR A 472 -0.57 9.76 3.04
N ARG A 473 -0.15 9.44 1.81
CA ARG A 473 0.35 8.09 1.47
C ARG A 473 1.80 7.87 1.91
N SER A 474 2.53 8.94 2.26
CA SER A 474 3.92 8.82 2.70
C SER A 474 4.02 8.33 4.13
N VAL A 475 5.01 7.48 4.37
CA VAL A 475 5.38 6.98 5.70
C VAL A 475 6.62 7.71 6.24
N GLU A 476 7.58 8.07 5.38
CA GLU A 476 8.84 8.70 5.79
C GLU A 476 9.25 9.88 4.90
N ASN A 477 9.17 9.73 3.57
CA ASN A 477 9.65 10.74 2.64
C ASN A 477 8.51 11.22 1.72
N LEU A 478 8.41 12.54 1.54
CA LEU A 478 7.45 13.19 0.66
C LEU A 478 8.17 14.19 -0.23
N ILE A 479 8.09 13.98 -1.54
CA ILE A 479 8.62 14.90 -2.53
C ILE A 479 7.46 15.33 -3.42
N VAL A 480 7.10 16.61 -3.39
CA VAL A 480 6.02 17.18 -4.20
C VAL A 480 6.62 17.87 -5.42
N LEU A 481 6.21 17.41 -6.60
CA LEU A 481 6.62 17.94 -7.89
C LEU A 481 5.43 18.63 -8.52
N ASP A 482 5.42 19.97 -8.49
CA ASP A 482 4.36 20.74 -9.11
C ASP A 482 4.58 20.80 -10.62
N VAL A 483 3.81 20.01 -11.36
CA VAL A 483 3.85 19.98 -12.83
C VAL A 483 2.84 20.95 -13.44
N SER A 484 2.01 21.59 -12.61
CA SER A 484 1.05 22.58 -13.06
C SER A 484 1.75 23.88 -13.48
N ASN A 485 1.07 24.66 -14.33
CA ASN A 485 1.50 26.02 -14.64
C ASN A 485 1.19 26.97 -13.48
N GLU A 486 0.05 26.75 -12.82
CA GLU A 486 -0.42 27.51 -11.67
C GLU A 486 -1.27 26.59 -10.80
N SER A 487 -0.89 26.40 -9.53
CA SER A 487 -1.65 25.61 -8.56
C SER A 487 -1.90 26.43 -7.30
N PRO A 488 -3.11 26.38 -6.73
CA PRO A 488 -3.46 27.10 -5.50
C PRO A 488 -2.77 26.53 -4.24
N TYR A 489 -2.03 25.42 -4.37
CA TYR A 489 -1.38 24.73 -3.25
C TYR A 489 0.14 24.91 -3.24
N SER A 490 0.74 25.45 -4.31
CA SER A 490 2.20 25.57 -4.44
C SER A 490 2.80 26.47 -3.35
N GLU A 491 2.13 27.58 -3.01
CA GLU A 491 2.54 28.47 -1.93
C GLU A 491 2.57 27.74 -0.57
N PHE A 492 1.56 26.90 -0.30
CA PHE A 492 1.52 26.11 0.93
C PHE A 492 2.73 25.17 1.03
N PHE A 493 3.04 24.41 -0.02
CA PHE A 493 4.15 23.47 0.02
C PHE A 493 5.50 24.17 0.07
N SER A 494 5.68 25.28 -0.65
CA SER A 494 6.91 26.08 -0.64
C SER A 494 7.26 26.68 0.73
N SER A 495 6.27 26.86 1.60
CA SER A 495 6.44 27.41 2.95
C SER A 495 6.46 26.33 4.05
N SER A 496 5.94 25.14 3.77
CA SER A 496 5.74 24.07 4.76
C SER A 496 6.72 22.90 4.60
N MET A 497 7.44 22.82 3.48
CA MET A 497 8.43 21.80 3.15
C MET A 497 9.65 22.50 2.56
#